data_AF-A0A4U5WAA6-F1
#
_entry.id   AF-A0A4U5WAA6-F1
#
_cell.length_a   1.000
_cell.length_b   1.000
_cell.length_c   1.000
_cell.angle_alpha   90.00
_cell.angle_beta   90.00
_cell.angle_gamma   90.00
#
_symmetry.space_group_name_H-M   'P 1'
#
loop_
_entity.id
_entity.type
_entity.pdbx_description
1 polymer ?
#
loop_
_entity_poly.entity_id
_entity_poly.type
_entity_poly.pdbx_seq_one_letter_code
_entity_poly.pdbx_strand_id
1 'polypeptide(L)'
;MRATTAVARWTWGRDLGGDSGAEAGVGPCLRKLFTAHEVLGRHRLMVGIPKVSVSVHEAGERNSYLFRGEIELRAVGSPLETAQEAAQRVHEAMSPGETGSVYAHIDGPGDVALGDAYRSEPGLFRLGGSALLGYVGVDLVTRTDFWLPYDLKGRPQPQVHAANAPRLSAALRDLAEALDSDTDPDDPTSFARPNETGAENFLGEDGNALDVWSSCELPARYDVFTHAPGFDRIGYRRTAEAEVTCVPIRSDDGTLFGHLWASEPENAASFEPEDIDDERTYHAGLLWLDRLRAAHDRGLSPAEALTELSVHRPDPDAGCADASGTHITVLRELRDQGTRPEYSGHEQGVGVAVGHEVMERDVVDGRGRDLTDRL
;
A
#
# COMPACT_ATOMS: atom_id res chain seq x y z
N MET A 1 6.41 -3.83 12.08
CA MET A 1 6.79 -3.86 10.64
C MET A 1 5.70 -3.19 9.82
N ARG A 2 5.97 -2.88 8.54
CA ARG A 2 4.97 -2.29 7.62
C ARG A 2 4.89 -3.13 6.34
N ALA A 3 3.73 -3.73 6.11
CA ALA A 3 3.45 -4.50 4.90
C ALA A 3 3.13 -3.59 3.71
N THR A 4 3.27 -4.13 2.50
CA THR A 4 2.92 -3.47 1.24
C THR A 4 1.40 -3.35 1.08
N THR A 5 0.66 -4.37 1.50
CA THR A 5 -0.81 -4.43 1.48
C THR A 5 -1.40 -4.31 2.90
N ALA A 6 -2.74 -4.29 3.00
CA ALA A 6 -3.43 -4.07 4.26
C ALA A 6 -3.21 -5.24 5.23
N VAL A 7 -2.83 -4.92 6.47
CA VAL A 7 -2.84 -5.89 7.58
C VAL A 7 -4.27 -6.08 8.08
N ALA A 8 -5.01 -4.98 8.23
CA ALA A 8 -6.41 -5.00 8.63
C ALA A 8 -7.15 -3.78 8.06
N ARG A 9 -8.44 -3.96 7.78
CA ARG A 9 -9.37 -2.91 7.36
C ARG A 9 -10.66 -2.99 8.18
N TRP A 10 -11.21 -1.83 8.50
CA TRP A 10 -12.56 -1.66 9.05
C TRP A 10 -13.32 -0.66 8.18
N THR A 11 -14.64 -0.85 8.08
CA THR A 11 -15.50 0.02 7.30
C THR A 11 -16.72 0.47 8.11
N TRP A 12 -17.21 1.67 7.78
CA TRP A 12 -18.43 2.25 8.31
C TRP A 12 -19.16 2.91 7.16
N GLY A 13 -20.44 2.61 6.96
CA GLY A 13 -21.18 3.26 5.90
C GLY A 13 -22.66 2.96 5.96
N ARG A 14 -23.41 3.76 5.21
CA ARG A 14 -24.87 3.66 5.19
C ARG A 14 -25.42 4.02 3.82
N ASP A 15 -26.54 3.38 3.50
CA ASP A 15 -27.38 3.81 2.38
C ASP A 15 -28.10 5.11 2.75
N LEU A 16 -27.97 6.10 1.88
CA LEU A 16 -28.74 7.32 1.91
C LEU A 16 -30.03 7.03 1.16
N GLY A 17 -31.03 6.50 1.87
CA GLY A 17 -32.29 6.11 1.25
C GLY A 17 -32.92 7.22 0.43
N GLY A 18 -33.24 6.95 -0.85
CA GLY A 18 -34.24 7.63 -1.69
C GLY A 18 -34.09 9.12 -2.04
N ASP A 19 -33.50 9.96 -1.19
CA ASP A 19 -33.30 11.40 -1.44
C ASP A 19 -31.96 11.62 -2.16
N SER A 20 -31.92 11.10 -3.39
CA SER A 20 -30.75 10.87 -4.24
C SER A 20 -30.12 12.12 -4.88
N GLY A 21 -30.30 13.32 -4.31
CA GLY A 21 -29.74 14.55 -4.89
C GLY A 21 -28.88 15.40 -3.96
N ALA A 22 -29.11 15.36 -2.65
CA ALA A 22 -28.49 16.30 -1.70
C ALA A 22 -27.42 15.67 -0.80
N GLU A 23 -27.43 14.35 -0.63
CA GLU A 23 -26.54 13.65 0.31
C GLU A 23 -25.46 12.76 -0.34
N ALA A 24 -25.50 12.53 -1.65
CA ALA A 24 -24.43 11.86 -2.39
C ALA A 24 -23.52 12.90 -3.07
N GLY A 25 -22.24 12.90 -2.74
CA GLY A 25 -21.28 13.82 -3.37
C GLY A 25 -20.12 14.22 -2.46
N VAL A 26 -19.39 15.25 -2.88
CA VAL A 26 -18.14 15.66 -2.27
C VAL A 26 -18.31 16.08 -0.81
N GLY A 27 -19.30 16.94 -0.51
CA GLY A 27 -19.53 17.47 0.84
C GLY A 27 -19.79 16.38 1.89
N PRO A 28 -20.79 15.50 1.71
CA PRO A 28 -21.09 14.41 2.64
C PRO A 28 -19.94 13.43 2.84
N CYS A 29 -19.21 13.08 1.77
CA CYS A 29 -18.00 12.26 1.82
C CYS A 29 -16.93 12.89 2.72
N LEU A 30 -16.55 14.13 2.42
CA LEU A 30 -15.52 14.85 3.18
C LEU A 30 -15.95 15.10 4.63
N ARG A 31 -17.24 15.34 4.90
CA ARG A 31 -17.75 15.49 6.26
C ARG A 31 -17.50 14.25 7.10
N LYS A 32 -17.89 13.06 6.62
CA LYS A 32 -17.63 11.80 7.34
C LYS A 32 -16.14 11.54 7.50
N LEU A 33 -15.34 11.81 6.46
CA LEU A 33 -13.89 11.67 6.49
C LEU A 33 -13.23 12.55 7.58
N PHE A 34 -13.56 13.84 7.66
CA PHE A 34 -12.98 14.73 8.66
C PHE A 34 -13.48 14.45 10.08
N THR A 35 -14.73 14.01 10.25
CA THR A 35 -15.23 13.50 11.54
C THR A 35 -14.39 12.31 12.01
N ALA A 36 -14.13 11.33 11.14
CA ALA A 36 -13.30 10.18 11.47
C ALA A 36 -11.84 10.58 11.77
N HIS A 37 -11.28 11.52 11.00
CA HIS A 37 -9.94 12.05 11.24
C HIS A 37 -9.81 12.70 12.63
N GLU A 38 -10.81 13.48 13.07
CA GLU A 38 -10.82 14.07 14.41
C GLU A 38 -10.84 12.99 15.50
N VAL A 39 -11.64 11.94 15.35
CA VAL A 39 -11.67 10.80 16.27
C VAL A 39 -10.29 10.17 16.38
N LEU A 40 -9.65 9.87 15.25
CA LEU A 40 -8.30 9.28 15.21
C LEU A 40 -7.25 10.21 15.84
N GLY A 41 -7.39 11.52 15.65
CA GLY A 41 -6.53 12.53 16.28
C GLY A 41 -6.61 12.52 17.81
N ARG A 42 -7.80 12.35 18.38
CA ARG A 42 -7.98 12.22 19.85
C ARG A 42 -7.23 11.02 20.43
N HIS A 43 -7.09 9.95 19.65
CA HIS A 43 -6.35 8.73 20.02
C HIS A 43 -4.88 8.75 19.58
N ARG A 44 -4.41 9.88 19.01
CA ARG A 44 -3.06 10.05 18.42
C ARG A 44 -2.75 9.03 17.31
N LEU A 45 -3.76 8.53 16.61
CA LEU A 45 -3.60 7.56 15.52
C LEU A 45 -3.38 8.22 14.16
N MET A 46 -3.82 9.48 14.02
CA MET A 46 -3.46 10.36 12.91
C MET A 46 -3.19 11.76 13.49
N VAL A 47 -1.94 12.22 13.40
CA VAL A 47 -1.46 13.47 13.99
C VAL A 47 -0.94 14.41 12.91
N GLY A 48 -0.97 15.72 13.19
CA GLY A 48 -0.51 16.74 12.27
C GLY A 48 -1.61 17.25 11.34
N ILE A 49 -1.18 17.94 10.28
CA ILE A 49 -2.09 18.57 9.32
C ILE A 49 -2.48 17.51 8.27
N PRO A 50 -3.79 17.21 8.10
CA PRO A 50 -4.21 16.22 7.13
C PRO A 50 -3.92 16.71 5.71
N LYS A 51 -3.23 15.87 4.93
CA LYS A 51 -3.15 16.01 3.48
C LYS A 51 -4.22 15.13 2.87
N VAL A 52 -5.19 15.75 2.19
CA VAL A 52 -6.35 15.03 1.66
C VAL A 52 -6.26 14.93 0.16
N SER A 53 -6.21 13.71 -0.36
CA SER A 53 -6.31 13.43 -1.79
C SER A 53 -7.78 13.19 -2.13
N VAL A 54 -8.30 13.84 -3.17
CA VAL A 54 -9.69 13.69 -3.61
C VAL A 54 -9.73 13.40 -5.11
N SER A 55 -10.55 12.42 -5.50
CA SER A 55 -10.94 12.16 -6.89
C SER A 55 -12.45 12.16 -7.02
N VAL A 56 -12.94 12.86 -8.04
CA VAL A 56 -14.35 12.93 -8.41
C VAL A 56 -14.46 12.40 -9.83
N HIS A 57 -15.20 11.31 -9.99
CA HIS A 57 -15.41 10.65 -11.28
C HIS A 57 -16.72 11.12 -11.91
N GLU A 58 -16.71 11.22 -13.24
CA GLU A 58 -17.90 11.57 -14.01
C GLU A 58 -18.86 10.38 -14.10
N ALA A 59 -20.17 10.65 -14.04
CA ALA A 59 -21.19 9.62 -14.15
C ALA A 59 -21.22 9.00 -15.56
N GLY A 60 -21.27 7.67 -15.64
CA GLY A 60 -21.43 6.93 -16.91
C GLY A 60 -20.16 6.81 -17.77
N GLU A 61 -19.11 7.56 -17.49
CA GLU A 61 -17.86 7.55 -18.27
C GLU A 61 -16.74 6.80 -17.54
N ARG A 62 -16.13 5.81 -18.21
CA ARG A 62 -15.01 5.06 -17.64
C ARG A 62 -13.74 5.92 -17.66
N ASN A 63 -13.07 6.01 -16.51
CA ASN A 63 -11.79 6.71 -16.35
C ASN A 63 -11.82 8.23 -16.66
N SER A 64 -13.00 8.86 -16.63
CA SER A 64 -13.14 10.32 -16.69
C SER A 64 -13.20 10.91 -15.28
N TYR A 65 -12.43 11.98 -15.05
CA TYR A 65 -12.35 12.69 -13.77
C TYR A 65 -12.87 14.11 -13.94
N LEU A 66 -13.86 14.49 -13.14
CA LEU A 66 -14.26 15.88 -12.98
C LEU A 66 -13.26 16.66 -12.13
N PHE A 67 -12.62 15.98 -11.18
CA PHE A 67 -11.56 16.52 -10.34
C PHE A 67 -10.62 15.40 -9.88
N ARG A 68 -9.32 15.69 -9.83
CA ARG A 68 -8.33 14.85 -9.14
C ARG A 68 -7.22 15.75 -8.62
N GLY A 69 -7.01 15.75 -7.31
CA GLY A 69 -6.01 16.62 -6.71
C GLY A 69 -5.85 16.43 -5.22
N GLU A 70 -4.87 17.10 -4.66
CA GLU A 70 -4.60 17.14 -3.23
C GLU A 70 -5.03 18.50 -2.66
N ILE A 71 -5.55 18.48 -1.44
CA ILE A 71 -5.99 19.65 -0.70
C ILE A 71 -5.28 19.65 0.64
N GLU A 72 -4.48 20.69 0.87
CA GLU A 72 -3.93 20.99 2.17
C GLU A 72 -4.85 21.98 2.89
N LEU A 73 -5.36 21.55 4.06
CA LEU A 73 -6.24 22.36 4.88
C LEU A 73 -5.55 22.62 6.21
N ARG A 74 -5.40 23.89 6.56
CA ARG A 74 -5.10 24.24 7.95
C ARG A 74 -6.40 24.04 8.73
N ALA A 75 -6.48 22.99 9.53
CA ALA A 75 -7.60 22.79 10.44
C ALA A 75 -7.59 23.92 11.51
N VAL A 76 -8.28 25.02 11.23
CA VAL A 76 -8.43 26.16 12.17
C VAL A 76 -9.81 26.16 12.85
N GLY A 77 -10.70 25.23 12.46
CA GLY A 77 -12.08 25.14 12.96
C GLY A 77 -12.56 23.71 13.19
N SER A 78 -13.87 23.55 13.31
CA SER A 78 -14.53 22.25 13.48
C SER A 78 -14.34 21.34 12.24
N PRO A 79 -14.51 20.01 12.37
CA PRO A 79 -14.49 19.10 11.22
C PRO A 79 -15.51 19.47 10.15
N LEU A 80 -16.66 19.99 10.56
CA LEU A 80 -17.72 20.43 9.66
C LEU A 80 -17.28 21.62 8.80
N GLU A 81 -16.69 22.65 9.42
CA GLU A 81 -16.17 23.83 8.72
C GLU A 81 -15.03 23.44 7.77
N THR A 82 -14.12 22.56 8.24
CA THR A 82 -13.01 22.05 7.43
C THR A 82 -13.52 21.27 6.21
N ALA A 83 -14.53 20.41 6.40
CA ALA A 83 -15.17 19.67 5.32
C ALA A 83 -15.89 20.59 4.30
N GLN A 84 -16.56 21.64 4.79
CA GLN A 84 -17.23 22.62 3.93
C GLN A 84 -16.24 23.41 3.09
N GLU A 85 -15.14 23.88 3.68
CA GLU A 85 -14.07 24.57 2.96
C GLU A 85 -13.43 23.65 1.91
N ALA A 86 -13.15 22.40 2.27
CA ALA A 86 -12.61 21.40 1.36
C ALA A 86 -13.54 21.14 0.17
N ALA A 87 -14.83 20.92 0.45
CA ALA A 87 -15.83 20.66 -0.57
C ALA A 87 -15.99 21.87 -1.51
N GLN A 88 -15.99 23.10 -0.98
CA GLN A 88 -16.06 24.31 -1.77
C GLN A 88 -14.87 24.41 -2.74
N ARG A 89 -13.64 24.15 -2.26
CA ARG A 89 -12.43 24.14 -3.11
C ARG A 89 -12.49 23.09 -4.21
N VAL A 90 -12.97 21.88 -3.90
CA VAL A 90 -13.18 20.83 -4.92
C VAL A 90 -14.18 21.31 -5.96
N HIS A 91 -15.34 21.81 -5.54
CA HIS A 91 -16.39 22.26 -6.46
C HIS A 91 -15.95 23.43 -7.35
N GLU A 92 -15.16 24.37 -6.84
CA GLU A 92 -14.60 25.48 -7.62
C GLU A 92 -13.58 25.04 -8.67
N ALA A 93 -12.83 23.96 -8.39
CA ALA A 93 -11.83 23.41 -9.29
C ALA A 93 -12.36 22.29 -10.20
N MET A 94 -13.59 21.83 -9.96
CA MET A 94 -14.21 20.72 -10.68
C MET A 94 -14.62 21.14 -12.10
N SER A 95 -14.36 20.27 -13.06
CA SER A 95 -14.86 20.43 -14.44
C SER A 95 -16.39 20.26 -14.48
N PRO A 96 -17.10 20.90 -15.43
CA PRO A 96 -18.53 20.68 -15.61
C PRO A 96 -18.83 19.20 -15.91
N GLY A 97 -19.82 18.63 -15.24
CA GLY A 97 -20.27 17.26 -15.45
C GLY A 97 -21.11 16.74 -14.29
N GLU A 98 -21.71 15.56 -14.46
CA GLU A 98 -22.47 14.90 -13.39
C GLU A 98 -21.53 14.05 -12.54
N THR A 99 -21.60 14.21 -11.21
CA THR A 99 -20.77 13.44 -10.28
C THR A 99 -21.28 11.99 -10.20
N GLY A 100 -20.46 11.03 -10.62
CA GLY A 100 -20.74 9.61 -10.49
C GLY A 100 -20.29 9.05 -9.15
N SER A 101 -19.02 9.27 -8.80
CA SER A 101 -18.44 8.81 -7.54
C SER A 101 -17.38 9.76 -7.00
N VAL A 102 -17.21 9.73 -5.69
CA VAL A 102 -16.18 10.51 -4.99
C VAL A 102 -15.37 9.56 -4.12
N TYR A 103 -14.06 9.66 -4.22
CA TYR A 103 -13.13 9.01 -3.30
C TYR A 103 -12.23 10.07 -2.69
N ALA A 104 -12.00 9.97 -1.40
CA ALA A 104 -11.07 10.80 -0.69
C ALA A 104 -10.24 9.95 0.26
N HIS A 105 -8.98 10.29 0.48
CA HIS A 105 -8.17 9.65 1.50
C HIS A 105 -7.24 10.63 2.19
N ILE A 106 -6.96 10.35 3.45
CA ILE A 106 -6.00 11.04 4.28
C ILE A 106 -4.90 10.05 4.61
N ASP A 107 -3.67 10.42 4.26
CA ASP A 107 -2.45 9.76 4.71
C ASP A 107 -1.74 10.72 5.68
N GLY A 108 -1.32 10.22 6.83
CA GLY A 108 -0.65 11.03 7.84
C GLY A 108 0.15 10.18 8.83
N PRO A 109 1.07 10.81 9.58
CA PRO A 109 1.75 10.11 10.66
C PRO A 109 0.78 9.83 11.81
N GLY A 110 1.05 8.79 12.60
CA GLY A 110 0.36 8.50 13.85
C GLY A 110 1.38 8.17 14.93
N ASP A 111 1.01 8.27 16.20
CA ASP A 111 1.93 7.99 17.31
C ASP A 111 1.75 6.57 17.84
N VAL A 112 2.81 5.78 17.75
CA VAL A 112 2.90 4.43 18.32
C VAL A 112 3.47 4.53 19.73
N ALA A 113 2.82 3.89 20.70
CA ALA A 113 3.33 3.79 22.06
C ALA A 113 4.37 2.65 22.16
N LEU A 114 5.56 2.97 22.64
CA LEU A 114 6.68 2.04 22.84
C LEU A 114 7.14 2.15 24.31
N GLY A 115 6.45 1.45 25.21
CA GLY A 115 6.62 1.65 26.65
C GLY A 115 6.13 3.03 27.08
N ASP A 116 6.98 3.82 27.74
CA ASP A 116 6.65 5.16 28.23
C ASP A 116 6.82 6.27 27.16
N ALA A 117 7.30 5.92 25.97
CA ALA A 117 7.57 6.86 24.89
C ALA A 117 6.57 6.70 23.73
N TYR A 118 6.37 7.79 22.99
CA TYR A 118 5.66 7.77 21.71
C TYR A 118 6.65 7.98 20.58
N ARG A 119 6.49 7.21 19.50
CA ARG A 119 7.21 7.40 18.24
C ARG A 119 6.21 7.75 17.15
N SER A 120 6.48 8.83 16.43
CA SER A 120 5.70 9.19 15.24
C SER A 120 6.05 8.21 14.11
N GLU A 121 5.04 7.54 13.57
CA GLU A 121 5.13 6.52 12.55
C GLU A 121 4.37 6.98 11.29
N PRO A 122 5.06 7.18 10.16
CA PRO A 122 4.43 7.60 8.91
C PRO A 122 3.55 6.48 8.34
N GLY A 123 2.32 6.80 7.93
CA GLY A 123 1.42 5.82 7.32
C GLY A 123 0.98 4.72 8.28
N LEU A 124 0.87 5.06 9.57
CA LEU A 124 0.35 4.17 10.61
C LEU A 124 -1.06 3.69 10.24
N PHE A 125 -1.89 4.63 9.80
CA PHE A 125 -3.19 4.39 9.20
C PHE A 125 -3.37 5.19 7.92
N ARG A 126 -4.14 4.64 7.00
CA ARG A 126 -4.80 5.37 5.92
C ARG A 126 -6.30 5.43 6.23
N LEU A 127 -6.88 6.62 6.13
CA LEU A 127 -8.30 6.84 6.30
C LEU A 127 -8.90 7.17 4.92
N GLY A 128 -9.84 6.36 4.45
CA GLY A 128 -10.56 6.54 3.20
C GLY A 128 -12.01 6.98 3.43
N GLY A 129 -12.57 7.67 2.44
CA GLY A 129 -13.96 8.08 2.38
C GLY A 129 -14.47 7.91 0.96
N SER A 130 -15.69 7.41 0.81
CA SER A 130 -16.30 7.15 -0.49
C SER A 130 -17.75 7.61 -0.53
N ALA A 131 -18.19 8.09 -1.69
CA ALA A 131 -19.60 8.34 -1.98
C ALA A 131 -19.93 7.87 -3.40
N LEU A 132 -20.86 6.94 -3.54
CA LEU A 132 -21.25 6.33 -4.82
C LEU A 132 -22.69 5.81 -4.71
N LEU A 133 -23.53 6.08 -5.72
CA LEU A 133 -24.88 5.52 -5.86
C LEU A 133 -25.76 5.63 -4.60
N GLY A 134 -25.66 6.75 -3.88
CA GLY A 134 -26.42 6.95 -2.64
C GLY A 134 -25.83 6.25 -1.42
N TYR A 135 -24.69 5.57 -1.53
CA TYR A 135 -23.94 5.07 -0.39
C TYR A 135 -22.82 6.06 -0.02
N VAL A 136 -22.60 6.28 1.27
CA VAL A 136 -21.42 7.00 1.77
C VAL A 136 -20.75 6.19 2.87
N GLY A 137 -19.46 5.92 2.68
CA GLY A 137 -18.65 5.12 3.57
C GLY A 137 -17.34 5.79 3.98
N VAL A 138 -16.76 5.23 5.04
CA VAL A 138 -15.41 5.52 5.55
C VAL A 138 -14.73 4.18 5.76
N ASP A 139 -13.45 4.07 5.40
CA ASP A 139 -12.63 2.91 5.70
C ASP A 139 -11.35 3.32 6.44
N LEU A 140 -10.92 2.49 7.38
CA LEU A 140 -9.67 2.64 8.10
C LEU A 140 -8.78 1.44 7.80
N VAL A 141 -7.56 1.70 7.32
CA VAL A 141 -6.61 0.66 6.93
C VAL A 141 -5.31 0.83 7.69
N THR A 142 -4.83 -0.24 8.34
CA THR A 142 -3.45 -0.33 8.85
C THR A 142 -2.63 -1.26 7.98
N ARG A 143 -1.37 -0.92 7.78
CA ARG A 143 -0.35 -1.81 7.19
C ARG A 143 0.69 -2.26 8.21
N THR A 144 0.45 -1.97 9.49
CA THR A 144 1.41 -2.20 10.58
C THR A 144 0.87 -3.21 11.59
N ASP A 145 1.80 -3.82 12.33
CA ASP A 145 1.53 -4.88 13.30
C ASP A 145 1.47 -4.42 14.76
N PHE A 146 1.60 -3.13 15.05
CA PHE A 146 1.64 -2.61 16.43
C PHE A 146 0.40 -2.93 17.27
N TRP A 147 -0.69 -3.34 16.61
CA TRP A 147 -1.99 -3.67 17.18
C TRP A 147 -2.15 -5.16 17.49
N LEU A 148 -1.18 -5.98 17.09
CA LEU A 148 -1.23 -7.43 17.16
C LEU A 148 -0.39 -7.95 18.35
N PRO A 149 -0.79 -9.04 19.03
CA PRO A 149 0.02 -9.67 20.08
C PRO A 149 1.40 -10.13 19.60
N TYR A 150 1.50 -10.58 18.35
CA TYR A 150 2.72 -10.99 17.68
C TYR A 150 2.97 -10.12 16.44
N ASP A 151 4.23 -9.87 16.12
CA ASP A 151 4.60 -9.17 14.89
C ASP A 151 4.36 -10.05 13.65
N LEU A 152 4.51 -9.50 12.44
CA LEU A 152 4.27 -10.26 11.19
C LEU A 152 5.24 -11.45 10.98
N LYS A 153 6.33 -11.54 11.75
CA LYS A 153 7.29 -12.66 11.75
C LYS A 153 6.97 -13.69 12.83
N GLY A 154 5.82 -13.56 13.51
CA GLY A 154 5.39 -14.45 14.58
C GLY A 154 6.10 -14.20 15.93
N ARG A 155 6.88 -13.12 16.07
CA ARG A 155 7.60 -12.82 17.31
C ARG A 155 6.69 -12.10 18.30
N PRO A 156 6.70 -12.48 19.59
CA PRO A 156 5.82 -11.85 20.58
C PRO A 156 6.21 -10.40 20.86
N GLN A 157 5.21 -9.51 20.94
CA GLN A 157 5.39 -8.08 21.24
C GLN A 157 4.44 -7.58 22.34
N PRO A 158 4.41 -8.22 23.53
CA PRO A 158 3.37 -8.00 24.54
C PRO A 158 3.29 -6.57 25.08
N GLN A 159 4.44 -5.89 25.21
CA GLN A 159 4.48 -4.50 25.70
C GLN A 159 3.91 -3.51 24.69
N VAL A 160 4.22 -3.72 23.40
CA VAL A 160 3.70 -2.90 22.30
C VAL A 160 2.19 -3.11 22.18
N HIS A 161 1.75 -4.37 22.18
CA HIS A 161 0.33 -4.72 22.10
C HIS A 161 -0.46 -4.14 23.28
N ALA A 162 0.02 -4.31 24.52
CA ALA A 162 -0.66 -3.79 25.71
C ALA A 162 -0.80 -2.26 25.71
N ALA A 163 0.15 -1.54 25.10
CA ALA A 163 0.09 -0.08 25.01
C ALA A 163 -0.79 0.45 23.86
N ASN A 164 -0.95 -0.32 22.77
CA ASN A 164 -1.59 0.17 21.54
C ASN A 164 -2.95 -0.47 21.25
N ALA A 165 -3.17 -1.75 21.55
CA ALA A 165 -4.44 -2.42 21.25
C ALA A 165 -5.65 -1.77 21.97
N PRO A 166 -5.58 -1.37 23.25
CA PRO A 166 -6.69 -0.64 23.90
C PRO A 166 -6.98 0.71 23.24
N ARG A 167 -5.97 1.39 22.69
CA ARG A 167 -6.15 2.66 21.96
C ARG A 167 -6.88 2.45 20.65
N LEU A 168 -6.51 1.42 19.89
CA LEU A 168 -7.22 1.06 18.66
C LEU A 168 -8.67 0.67 18.97
N SER A 169 -8.90 -0.18 19.97
CA SER A 169 -10.24 -0.58 20.39
C SER A 169 -11.11 0.63 20.77
N ALA A 170 -10.57 1.55 21.56
CA ALA A 170 -11.26 2.78 21.91
C ALA A 170 -11.56 3.65 20.68
N ALA A 171 -10.60 3.77 19.75
CA ALA A 171 -10.79 4.52 18.52
C ALA A 171 -11.87 3.93 17.61
N LEU A 172 -11.90 2.60 17.41
CA LEU A 172 -12.93 1.93 16.60
C LEU A 172 -14.33 2.14 17.17
N ARG A 173 -14.47 2.03 18.50
CA ARG A 173 -15.74 2.31 19.18
C ARG A 173 -16.16 3.78 19.04
N ASP A 174 -15.23 4.71 19.26
CA ASP A 174 -15.53 6.14 19.14
C ASP A 174 -15.83 6.54 17.67
N LEU A 175 -15.25 5.83 16.69
CA LEU A 175 -15.57 5.97 15.26
C LEU A 175 -16.99 5.49 14.97
N ALA A 176 -17.38 4.32 15.50
CA ALA A 176 -18.73 3.80 15.34
C ALA A 176 -19.78 4.79 15.87
N GLU A 177 -19.54 5.36 17.06
CA GLU A 177 -20.40 6.39 17.66
C GLU A 177 -20.44 7.67 16.81
N ALA A 178 -19.28 8.19 16.39
CA ALA A 178 -19.19 9.45 15.65
C ALA A 178 -19.74 9.36 14.22
N LEU A 179 -19.66 8.18 13.60
CA LEU A 179 -20.14 7.92 12.24
C LEU A 179 -21.58 7.41 12.20
N ASP A 180 -22.16 7.10 13.36
CA ASP A 180 -23.50 6.53 13.53
C ASP A 180 -23.67 5.26 12.68
N SER A 181 -22.71 4.34 12.82
CA SER A 181 -22.62 3.09 12.08
C SER A 181 -21.82 2.09 12.91
N ASP A 182 -22.23 0.84 12.94
CA ASP A 182 -21.43 -0.22 13.55
C ASP A 182 -20.10 -0.38 12.81
N THR A 183 -19.07 -0.84 13.54
CA THR A 183 -17.76 -1.18 12.97
C THR A 183 -17.86 -2.50 12.24
N ASP A 184 -17.69 -2.48 10.92
CA ASP A 184 -17.67 -3.68 10.09
C ASP A 184 -16.22 -4.07 9.73
N PRO A 185 -15.65 -5.10 10.38
CA PRO A 185 -14.33 -5.62 10.02
C PRO A 185 -14.39 -6.31 8.65
N ASP A 186 -13.43 -5.99 7.77
CA ASP A 186 -13.36 -6.58 6.42
C ASP A 186 -12.96 -8.07 6.47
N ASP A 187 -12.94 -8.74 5.32
CA ASP A 187 -12.49 -10.13 5.24
C ASP A 187 -11.04 -10.29 5.76
N PRO A 188 -10.68 -11.45 6.35
CA PRO A 188 -9.31 -11.76 6.74
C PRO A 188 -8.30 -11.48 5.62
N THR A 189 -7.22 -10.76 5.96
CA THR A 189 -6.11 -10.53 5.04
C THR A 189 -5.13 -11.71 5.10
N SER A 190 -4.07 -11.67 4.29
CA SER A 190 -2.96 -12.61 4.42
C SER A 190 -2.19 -12.46 5.75
N PHE A 191 -2.38 -11.36 6.49
CA PHE A 191 -1.59 -11.03 7.68
C PHE A 191 -2.35 -11.17 9.00
N ALA A 192 -3.63 -10.78 9.02
CA ALA A 192 -4.42 -10.78 10.24
C ALA A 192 -5.92 -10.92 9.96
N ARG A 193 -6.66 -11.27 11.01
CA ARG A 193 -8.12 -11.26 11.04
C ARG A 193 -8.60 -10.00 11.76
N PRO A 194 -9.15 -8.99 11.06
CA PRO A 194 -9.79 -7.87 11.74
C PRO A 194 -11.04 -8.35 12.50
N ASN A 195 -11.34 -7.68 13.61
CA ASN A 195 -12.55 -7.86 14.40
C ASN A 195 -13.07 -6.48 14.86
N GLU A 196 -14.22 -6.42 15.52
CA GLU A 196 -14.87 -5.17 15.94
C GLU A 196 -14.01 -4.27 16.85
N THR A 197 -12.98 -4.84 17.49
CA THR A 197 -12.15 -4.15 18.49
C THR A 197 -10.68 -4.01 18.11
N GLY A 198 -10.25 -4.57 16.99
CA GLY A 198 -8.85 -4.63 16.59
C GLY A 198 -8.62 -5.74 15.57
N ALA A 199 -7.49 -6.43 15.69
CA ALA A 199 -7.14 -7.53 14.79
C ALA A 199 -6.37 -8.63 15.52
N GLU A 200 -6.39 -9.84 14.97
CA GLU A 200 -5.77 -11.03 15.54
C GLU A 200 -4.78 -11.68 14.57
N ASN A 201 -3.68 -12.22 15.11
CA ASN A 201 -2.71 -13.00 14.34
C ASN A 201 -3.33 -14.34 13.88
N PHE A 202 -2.81 -14.88 12.78
CA PHE A 202 -2.98 -16.29 12.48
C PHE A 202 -2.09 -17.14 13.39
N LEU A 203 -2.68 -18.16 14.01
CA LEU A 203 -1.96 -19.13 14.85
C LEU A 203 -1.91 -20.48 14.14
N GLY A 204 -0.80 -21.19 14.29
CA GLY A 204 -0.62 -22.58 13.86
C GLY A 204 -1.33 -23.56 14.79
N GLU A 205 -1.30 -24.85 14.43
CA GLU A 205 -1.88 -25.94 15.24
C GLU A 205 -1.23 -26.08 16.62
N ASP A 206 0.02 -25.64 16.75
CA ASP A 206 0.79 -25.59 17.99
C ASP A 206 0.47 -24.37 18.88
N GLY A 207 -0.39 -23.46 18.41
CA GLY A 207 -0.77 -22.23 19.09
C GLY A 207 0.23 -21.08 18.92
N ASN A 208 1.33 -21.27 18.17
CA ASN A 208 2.28 -20.20 17.88
C ASN A 208 1.78 -19.32 16.73
N ALA A 209 2.15 -18.05 16.73
CA ALA A 209 1.84 -17.16 15.62
C ALA A 209 2.62 -17.54 14.37
N LEU A 210 1.93 -17.54 13.23
CA LEU A 210 2.54 -17.83 11.93
C LEU A 210 3.43 -16.67 11.47
N ASP A 211 4.53 -17.02 10.80
CA ASP A 211 5.36 -16.06 10.05
C ASP A 211 4.70 -15.74 8.71
N VAL A 212 3.74 -14.81 8.75
CA VAL A 212 3.00 -14.29 7.59
C VAL A 212 3.83 -13.32 6.75
N TRP A 213 4.92 -12.79 7.32
CA TRP A 213 5.85 -11.94 6.58
C TRP A 213 6.62 -12.74 5.53
N SER A 214 7.29 -13.81 5.95
CA SER A 214 8.07 -14.66 5.04
C SER A 214 7.20 -15.38 4.02
N SER A 215 5.97 -15.74 4.40
CA SER A 215 5.06 -16.50 3.54
C SER A 215 4.18 -15.66 2.62
N CYS A 216 3.94 -14.37 2.93
CA CYS A 216 3.05 -13.50 2.14
C CYS A 216 3.74 -12.22 1.66
N GLU A 217 4.39 -11.46 2.54
CA GLU A 217 5.00 -10.18 2.17
C GLU A 217 6.25 -10.37 1.30
N LEU A 218 7.18 -11.26 1.66
CA LEU A 218 8.40 -11.44 0.86
C LEU A 218 8.10 -11.91 -0.58
N PRO A 219 7.20 -12.90 -0.81
CA PRO A 219 6.78 -13.25 -2.17
C PRO A 219 6.13 -12.08 -2.91
N ALA A 220 5.25 -11.31 -2.26
CA ALA A 220 4.57 -10.17 -2.87
C ALA A 220 5.57 -9.06 -3.26
N ARG A 221 6.54 -8.75 -2.40
CA ARG A 221 7.62 -7.81 -2.69
C ARG A 221 8.46 -8.29 -3.88
N TYR A 222 8.81 -9.57 -3.89
CA TYR A 222 9.63 -10.16 -4.94
C TYR A 222 8.90 -10.25 -6.29
N ASP A 223 7.58 -10.40 -6.29
CA ASP A 223 6.75 -10.43 -7.51
C ASP A 223 6.94 -9.18 -8.38
N VAL A 224 7.11 -8.01 -7.74
CA VAL A 224 7.30 -6.73 -8.42
C VAL A 224 8.55 -6.73 -9.33
N PHE A 225 9.60 -7.47 -8.94
CA PHE A 225 10.85 -7.56 -9.68
C PHE A 225 10.83 -8.63 -10.77
N THR A 226 9.91 -9.58 -10.68
CA THR A 226 9.85 -10.77 -11.55
C THR A 226 8.72 -10.74 -12.56
N HIS A 227 7.70 -9.89 -12.36
CA HIS A 227 6.54 -9.78 -13.24
C HIS A 227 6.22 -8.33 -13.61
N ALA A 228 6.18 -8.03 -14.91
CA ALA A 228 5.79 -6.69 -15.42
C ALA A 228 4.30 -6.40 -15.15
N PRO A 229 3.89 -5.16 -14.81
CA PRO A 229 2.48 -4.79 -14.61
C PRO A 229 1.63 -4.98 -15.89
N GLY A 230 0.40 -5.49 -15.76
CA GLY A 230 -0.62 -5.52 -16.83
C GLY A 230 -0.64 -6.77 -17.73
N PHE A 231 -1.78 -7.00 -18.40
CA PHE A 231 -1.99 -8.09 -19.38
C PHE A 231 -1.41 -7.77 -20.77
N ASP A 232 -1.24 -6.49 -21.09
CA ASP A 232 -0.49 -6.03 -22.25
C ASP A 232 0.91 -5.66 -21.78
N ARG A 233 1.94 -6.34 -22.31
CA ARG A 233 3.35 -6.22 -21.91
C ARG A 233 3.90 -4.80 -22.13
N ILE A 234 3.58 -3.87 -21.23
CA ILE A 234 4.10 -2.51 -21.19
C ILE A 234 5.43 -2.58 -20.43
N GLY A 235 6.55 -2.46 -21.14
CA GLY A 235 7.89 -2.44 -20.55
C GLY A 235 8.77 -3.62 -20.94
N TYR A 236 10.00 -3.60 -20.40
CA TYR A 236 10.91 -4.74 -20.51
C TYR A 236 10.35 -5.97 -19.79
N ARG A 237 10.65 -7.15 -20.33
CA ARG A 237 10.41 -8.42 -19.63
C ARG A 237 11.22 -8.46 -18.32
N ARG A 238 10.68 -9.10 -17.29
CA ARG A 238 11.28 -9.22 -15.96
C ARG A 238 11.92 -10.59 -15.69
N THR A 239 12.05 -11.40 -16.74
CA THR A 239 12.67 -12.72 -16.75
C THR A 239 13.58 -12.83 -17.97
N ALA A 240 14.64 -13.61 -17.84
CA ALA A 240 15.56 -13.94 -18.90
C ALA A 240 16.09 -15.37 -18.67
N GLU A 241 16.16 -16.16 -19.72
CA GLU A 241 16.82 -17.47 -19.74
C GLU A 241 18.27 -17.36 -20.24
N ALA A 242 18.55 -16.34 -21.06
CA ALA A 242 19.87 -16.04 -21.57
C ALA A 242 20.75 -15.34 -20.53
N GLU A 243 22.02 -15.18 -20.89
CA GLU A 243 22.96 -14.36 -20.12
C GLU A 243 22.47 -12.91 -20.03
N VAL A 244 22.61 -12.35 -18.83
CA VAL A 244 22.29 -10.97 -18.51
C VAL A 244 23.57 -10.21 -18.18
N THR A 245 23.64 -8.95 -18.60
CA THR A 245 24.66 -8.02 -18.10
C THR A 245 24.13 -7.42 -16.80
N CYS A 246 24.91 -7.52 -15.73
CA CYS A 246 24.54 -7.07 -14.39
C CYS A 246 25.49 -5.98 -13.91
N VAL A 247 24.94 -4.99 -13.21
CA VAL A 247 25.68 -3.89 -12.59
C VAL A 247 25.25 -3.78 -11.12
N PRO A 248 26.18 -3.87 -10.17
CA PRO A 248 25.86 -3.75 -8.75
C PRO A 248 25.41 -2.33 -8.40
N ILE A 249 24.38 -2.23 -7.58
CA ILE A 249 23.86 -0.97 -7.03
C ILE A 249 24.22 -0.89 -5.55
N ARG A 250 24.92 0.18 -5.16
CA ARG A 250 25.41 0.36 -3.80
C ARG A 250 24.99 1.70 -3.21
N SER A 251 24.76 1.73 -1.90
CA SER A 251 24.64 2.99 -1.15
C SER A 251 26.00 3.69 -1.02
N ASP A 252 25.96 4.94 -0.53
CA ASP A 252 27.15 5.76 -0.28
C ASP A 252 28.13 5.13 0.73
N ASP A 253 27.64 4.29 1.64
CA ASP A 253 28.46 3.54 2.61
C ASP A 253 29.03 2.22 2.05
N GLY A 254 28.72 1.89 0.78
CA GLY A 254 29.20 0.70 0.07
C GLY A 254 28.32 -0.55 0.23
N THR A 255 27.24 -0.48 1.00
CA THR A 255 26.27 -1.59 1.15
C THR A 255 25.64 -1.93 -0.20
N LEU A 256 25.56 -3.22 -0.52
CA LEU A 256 24.95 -3.69 -1.77
C LEU A 256 23.43 -3.75 -1.60
N PHE A 257 22.68 -3.01 -2.43
CA PHE A 257 21.24 -3.15 -2.51
C PHE A 257 20.84 -4.28 -3.47
N GLY A 258 21.66 -4.57 -4.47
CA GLY A 258 21.36 -5.60 -5.46
C GLY A 258 22.00 -5.28 -6.79
N HIS A 259 21.42 -5.81 -7.85
CA HIS A 259 21.98 -5.75 -9.20
C HIS A 259 20.92 -5.29 -10.20
N LEU A 260 21.23 -4.22 -10.94
CA LEU A 260 20.49 -3.86 -12.13
C LEU A 260 20.95 -4.76 -13.28
N TRP A 261 20.03 -5.38 -14.00
CA TRP A 261 20.39 -6.31 -15.06
C TRP A 261 19.59 -6.10 -16.34
N ALA A 262 20.19 -6.46 -17.47
CA ALA A 262 19.55 -6.41 -18.78
C ALA A 262 19.96 -7.59 -19.68
N SER A 263 19.02 -8.05 -20.50
CA SER A 263 19.20 -9.00 -21.59
C SER A 263 18.60 -8.40 -22.86
N GLU A 264 19.48 -8.05 -23.79
CA GLU A 264 19.11 -7.54 -25.11
C GLU A 264 18.34 -8.59 -25.94
N PRO A 265 18.78 -9.87 -26.03
CA PRO A 265 18.11 -10.87 -26.87
C PRO A 265 16.65 -11.13 -26.48
N GLU A 266 16.30 -10.92 -25.21
CA GLU A 266 14.96 -11.22 -24.68
C GLU A 266 14.12 -9.97 -24.42
N ASN A 267 14.63 -8.79 -24.75
CA ASN A 267 14.05 -7.50 -24.40
C ASN A 267 13.68 -7.43 -22.91
N ALA A 268 14.61 -7.82 -22.05
CA ALA A 268 14.39 -8.00 -20.62
C ALA A 268 15.33 -7.12 -19.80
N ALA A 269 14.81 -6.50 -18.74
CA ALA A 269 15.61 -5.78 -17.76
C ALA A 269 14.83 -5.69 -16.45
N SER A 270 15.53 -5.83 -15.33
CA SER A 270 14.95 -5.64 -14.01
C SER A 270 16.03 -5.32 -12.99
N PHE A 271 15.61 -5.28 -11.74
CA PHE A 271 16.48 -5.20 -10.58
C PHE A 271 16.37 -6.51 -9.80
N GLU A 272 17.50 -7.07 -9.40
CA GLU A 272 17.58 -8.24 -8.53
C GLU A 272 18.06 -7.79 -7.14
N PRO A 273 17.18 -7.78 -6.12
CA PRO A 273 17.53 -7.32 -4.77
C PRO A 273 18.48 -8.30 -4.07
N GLU A 274 19.39 -7.77 -3.26
CA GLU A 274 20.28 -8.59 -2.42
C GLU A 274 19.54 -9.14 -1.20
N ASP A 275 18.79 -8.30 -0.50
CA ASP A 275 17.96 -8.68 0.65
C ASP A 275 16.57 -8.04 0.52
N ILE A 276 15.57 -8.84 0.12
CA ILE A 276 14.20 -8.36 -0.09
C ILE A 276 13.43 -8.10 1.21
N ASP A 277 13.93 -8.60 2.34
CA ASP A 277 13.38 -8.32 3.68
C ASP A 277 13.80 -6.91 4.16
N ASP A 278 14.93 -6.39 3.67
CA ASP A 278 15.39 -5.04 3.99
C ASP A 278 14.59 -3.96 3.23
N GLU A 279 14.02 -3.02 4.00
CA GLU A 279 13.16 -1.97 3.46
C GLU A 279 13.91 -1.00 2.54
N ARG A 280 15.19 -0.70 2.84
CA ARG A 280 16.00 0.22 2.02
C ARG A 280 16.29 -0.42 0.67
N THR A 281 16.66 -1.70 0.68
CA THR A 281 16.90 -2.50 -0.52
C THR A 281 15.65 -2.61 -1.38
N TYR A 282 14.50 -2.94 -0.78
CA TYR A 282 13.23 -2.98 -1.49
C TYR A 282 12.89 -1.64 -2.15
N HIS A 283 12.98 -0.54 -1.40
CA HIS A 283 12.68 0.80 -1.91
C HIS A 283 13.64 1.24 -3.03
N ALA A 284 14.94 1.01 -2.86
CA ALA A 284 15.93 1.28 -3.89
C ALA A 284 15.61 0.52 -5.18
N GLY A 285 15.26 -0.76 -5.06
CA GLY A 285 14.84 -1.58 -6.20
C GLY A 285 13.64 -0.98 -6.95
N LEU A 286 12.60 -0.53 -6.24
CA LEU A 286 11.43 0.11 -6.86
C LEU A 286 11.82 1.38 -7.66
N LEU A 287 12.70 2.21 -7.11
CA LEU A 287 13.20 3.41 -7.80
C LEU A 287 13.96 3.04 -9.09
N TRP A 288 14.74 1.96 -9.08
CA TRP A 288 15.40 1.46 -10.29
C TRP A 288 14.43 0.87 -11.31
N LEU A 289 13.36 0.19 -10.88
CA LEU A 289 12.30 -0.26 -11.79
C LEU A 289 11.57 0.91 -12.47
N ASP A 290 11.32 1.99 -11.73
CA ASP A 290 10.71 3.22 -12.27
C ASP A 290 11.63 3.90 -13.29
N ARG A 291 12.94 3.93 -13.03
CA ARG A 291 13.95 4.43 -13.97
C ARG A 291 14.02 3.58 -15.24
N LEU A 292 13.99 2.25 -15.12
CA LEU A 292 13.90 1.34 -16.26
C LEU A 292 12.62 1.57 -17.07
N ARG A 293 11.47 1.78 -16.40
CA ARG A 293 10.21 2.13 -17.07
C ARG A 293 10.34 3.44 -17.85
N ALA A 294 10.91 4.48 -17.25
CA ALA A 294 11.14 5.75 -17.93
C ALA A 294 12.14 5.66 -19.12
N ALA A 295 13.09 4.73 -19.07
CA ALA A 295 13.96 4.42 -20.21
C ALA A 295 13.20 3.71 -21.34
N HIS A 296 12.39 2.71 -21.00
CA HIS A 296 11.55 2.02 -21.96
C HIS A 296 10.52 2.96 -22.61
N ASP A 297 9.89 3.85 -21.85
CA ASP A 297 8.91 4.82 -22.36
C ASP A 297 9.54 5.82 -23.36
N ARG A 298 10.85 6.02 -23.28
CA ARG A 298 11.63 6.77 -24.28
C ARG A 298 12.07 5.93 -25.49
N GLY A 299 11.78 4.63 -25.48
CA GLY A 299 12.10 3.69 -26.56
C GLY A 299 13.52 3.12 -26.52
N LEU A 300 14.22 3.20 -25.38
CA LEU A 300 15.56 2.62 -25.27
C LEU A 300 15.52 1.10 -25.23
N SER A 301 16.54 0.44 -25.79
CA SER A 301 16.74 -0.99 -25.60
C SER A 301 17.19 -1.31 -24.16
N PRO A 302 17.07 -2.57 -23.68
CA PRO A 302 17.57 -2.96 -22.37
C PRO A 302 19.05 -2.62 -22.14
N ALA A 303 19.92 -2.88 -23.14
CA ALA A 303 21.35 -2.58 -23.02
C ALA A 303 21.64 -1.08 -23.03
N GLU A 304 20.90 -0.31 -23.84
CA GLU A 304 20.98 1.16 -23.86
C GLU A 304 20.54 1.75 -22.51
N ALA A 305 19.43 1.27 -21.96
CA ALA A 305 18.94 1.66 -20.65
C ALA A 305 19.93 1.32 -19.55
N LEU A 306 20.50 0.09 -19.54
CA LEU A 306 21.51 -0.30 -18.56
C LEU A 306 22.74 0.61 -18.63
N THR A 307 23.21 0.91 -19.84
CA THR A 307 24.36 1.80 -20.05
C THR A 307 24.09 3.20 -19.51
N GLU A 308 22.93 3.77 -19.85
CA GLU A 308 22.53 5.11 -19.39
C GLU A 308 22.42 5.17 -17.86
N LEU A 309 21.75 4.19 -17.27
CA LEU A 309 21.53 4.10 -15.83
C LEU A 309 22.81 3.82 -15.05
N SER A 310 23.80 3.17 -15.67
CA SER A 310 25.12 2.93 -15.06
C SER A 310 25.95 4.20 -14.88
N VAL A 311 25.63 5.27 -15.62
CA VAL A 311 26.29 6.58 -15.48
C VAL A 311 25.47 7.56 -14.63
N HIS A 312 24.35 7.10 -14.08
CA HIS A 312 23.47 7.94 -13.29
C HIS A 312 24.14 8.41 -12.00
N ARG A 313 23.81 9.63 -11.57
CA ARG A 313 24.38 10.21 -10.35
C ARG A 313 23.92 9.41 -9.12
N PRO A 314 24.75 9.30 -8.07
CA PRO A 314 24.31 8.76 -6.78
C PRO A 314 23.04 9.41 -6.28
N ASP A 315 22.15 8.57 -5.77
CA ASP A 315 20.90 8.93 -5.13
C ASP A 315 20.96 8.43 -3.68
N PRO A 316 20.69 9.29 -2.67
CA PRO A 316 20.71 8.87 -1.26
C PRO A 316 19.79 7.69 -0.94
N ASP A 317 18.66 7.59 -1.66
CA ASP A 317 17.61 6.60 -1.41
C ASP A 317 17.72 5.38 -2.33
N ALA A 318 18.29 5.53 -3.54
CA ALA A 318 18.45 4.43 -4.51
C ALA A 318 19.89 3.93 -4.68
N GLY A 319 20.87 4.58 -4.07
CA GLY A 319 22.30 4.32 -4.28
C GLY A 319 22.80 4.75 -5.66
N CYS A 320 23.94 4.20 -6.06
CA CYS A 320 24.58 4.42 -7.35
C CYS A 320 24.97 3.10 -8.00
N ALA A 321 25.02 3.11 -9.33
CA ALA A 321 25.54 1.98 -10.09
C ALA A 321 27.06 1.97 -10.05
N ASP A 322 27.64 0.84 -9.64
CA ASP A 322 29.08 0.60 -9.68
C ASP A 322 29.43 -0.10 -10.99
N ALA A 323 29.65 0.70 -12.03
CA ALA A 323 30.02 0.21 -13.36
C ALA A 323 31.32 -0.63 -13.37
N SER A 324 32.19 -0.48 -12.36
CA SER A 324 33.42 -1.29 -12.27
C SER A 324 33.15 -2.75 -11.90
N GLY A 325 32.01 -3.02 -11.26
CA GLY A 325 31.52 -4.37 -10.94
C GLY A 325 30.65 -5.00 -12.02
N THR A 326 30.58 -4.42 -13.23
CA THR A 326 29.79 -4.96 -14.33
C THR A 326 30.30 -6.33 -14.74
N HIS A 327 29.40 -7.31 -14.82
CA HIS A 327 29.72 -8.68 -15.23
C HIS A 327 28.55 -9.33 -15.96
N ILE A 328 28.82 -10.43 -16.66
CA ILE A 328 27.82 -11.24 -17.34
C ILE A 328 27.59 -12.50 -16.51
N THR A 329 26.32 -12.86 -16.32
CA THR A 329 25.90 -14.05 -15.58
C THR A 329 24.57 -14.57 -16.13
N VAL A 330 24.08 -15.71 -15.65
CA VAL A 330 22.70 -16.14 -15.87
C VAL A 330 21.81 -15.64 -14.74
N LEU A 331 20.60 -15.18 -15.06
CA LEU A 331 19.72 -14.55 -14.08
C LEU A 331 19.41 -15.46 -12.88
N ARG A 332 19.33 -16.78 -13.11
CA ARG A 332 19.12 -17.75 -12.03
C ARG A 332 20.25 -17.76 -10.99
N GLU A 333 21.51 -17.65 -11.41
CA GLU A 333 22.64 -17.63 -10.49
C GLU A 333 22.64 -16.38 -9.62
N LEU A 334 22.18 -15.24 -10.17
CA LEU A 334 22.01 -14.01 -9.43
C LEU A 334 20.94 -14.14 -8.34
N ARG A 335 19.83 -14.81 -8.65
CA ARG A 335 18.72 -15.08 -7.72
C ARG A 335 19.11 -16.02 -6.59
N ASP A 336 19.83 -17.09 -6.95
CA ASP A 336 20.32 -18.09 -5.99
C ASP A 336 21.35 -17.48 -5.01
N GLN A 337 21.98 -16.35 -5.35
CA GLN A 337 22.88 -15.60 -4.47
C GLN A 337 22.15 -14.67 -3.50
N GLY A 338 21.07 -14.01 -3.93
CA GLY A 338 20.26 -13.10 -3.09
C GLY A 338 19.27 -13.80 -2.15
N THR A 339 18.86 -15.05 -2.44
CA THR A 339 18.01 -15.84 -1.53
C THR A 339 18.82 -16.70 -0.56
N ARG A 340 19.32 -16.10 0.52
CA ARG A 340 19.72 -16.87 1.71
C ARG A 340 19.04 -16.38 2.98
N PRO A 341 17.80 -16.81 3.26
CA PRO A 341 17.42 -17.16 4.61
C PRO A 341 17.85 -18.62 4.85
N GLU A 342 18.72 -18.85 5.84
CA GLU A 342 18.92 -20.19 6.41
C GLU A 342 17.60 -20.65 7.06
N TYR A 343 16.72 -21.26 6.27
CA TYR A 343 15.54 -21.96 6.78
C TYR A 343 15.96 -23.38 7.18
N SER A 344 16.22 -23.59 8.46
CA SER A 344 16.16 -24.92 9.09
C SER A 344 14.80 -25.07 9.77
N GLY A 345 13.86 -25.78 9.14
CA GLY A 345 12.56 -26.00 9.75
C GLY A 345 11.58 -26.79 8.89
N HIS A 346 11.74 -28.12 8.92
CA HIS A 346 10.74 -29.17 8.65
C HIS A 346 9.67 -28.94 7.57
N GLU A 347 9.87 -29.60 6.43
CA GLU A 347 8.78 -30.09 5.58
C GLU A 347 7.82 -30.95 6.42
N GLN A 348 6.63 -30.43 6.72
CA GLN A 348 5.44 -31.25 6.91
C GLN A 348 4.34 -30.70 6.01
N GLY A 349 3.86 -31.56 5.11
CA GLY A 349 3.00 -31.20 4.00
C GLY A 349 1.72 -30.51 4.44
N VAL A 350 1.55 -29.27 3.98
CA VAL A 350 0.25 -28.62 3.97
C VAL A 350 -0.58 -29.27 2.87
N GLY A 351 -1.66 -29.92 3.30
CA GLY A 351 -2.67 -30.46 2.42
C GLY A 351 -3.25 -29.35 1.54
N VAL A 352 -3.24 -29.65 0.25
CA VAL A 352 -3.95 -28.99 -0.85
C VAL A 352 -5.26 -28.32 -0.40
N ALA A 353 -5.26 -26.99 -0.26
CA ALA A 353 -6.46 -26.20 -0.42
C ALA A 353 -6.66 -25.94 -1.92
N VAL A 354 -7.42 -26.81 -2.57
CA VAL A 354 -7.91 -26.58 -3.93
C VAL A 354 -8.88 -25.42 -3.89
N GLY A 355 -8.54 -24.34 -4.58
CA GLY A 355 -9.37 -23.16 -4.78
C GLY A 355 -8.64 -22.16 -5.64
N HIS A 356 -8.35 -22.55 -6.89
CA HIS A 356 -7.86 -21.65 -7.92
C HIS A 356 -8.89 -20.53 -8.14
N GLU A 357 -8.56 -19.31 -7.75
CA GLU A 357 -8.97 -18.11 -8.45
C GLU A 357 -7.76 -17.18 -8.49
N VAL A 358 -7.41 -16.77 -9.71
CA VAL A 358 -6.22 -15.98 -10.03
C VAL A 358 -6.36 -14.64 -9.31
N MET A 359 -5.49 -14.37 -8.33
CA MET A 359 -5.42 -13.05 -7.70
C MET A 359 -5.05 -12.01 -8.75
N GLU A 360 -6.07 -11.25 -9.15
CA GLU A 360 -5.91 -9.99 -9.85
C GLU A 360 -5.05 -9.07 -8.98
N ARG A 361 -4.06 -8.44 -9.61
CA ARG A 361 -3.27 -7.39 -8.99
C ARG A 361 -4.21 -6.25 -8.60
N ASP A 362 -4.26 -5.94 -7.31
CA ASP A 362 -4.76 -4.67 -6.80
C ASP A 362 -3.87 -3.53 -7.32
N VAL A 363 -4.15 -3.15 -8.57
CA VAL A 363 -3.95 -1.78 -9.04
C VAL A 363 -4.81 -0.93 -8.13
N VAL A 364 -4.20 0.12 -7.57
CA VAL A 364 -4.92 1.21 -6.90
C VAL A 364 -5.88 1.83 -7.93
N ASP A 365 -7.06 1.25 -8.00
CA ASP A 365 -8.21 1.76 -8.74
C ASP A 365 -9.41 1.50 -7.83
N GLY A 366 -10.24 2.52 -7.63
CA GLY A 366 -11.32 2.57 -6.63
C GLY A 366 -12.49 1.63 -6.94
N ARG A 367 -12.23 0.36 -7.22
CA ARG A 367 -13.24 -0.66 -7.46
C ARG A 367 -13.82 -1.14 -6.13
N GLY A 368 -14.86 -0.46 -5.67
CA GLY A 368 -15.91 -1.11 -4.90
C GLY A 368 -16.49 -2.26 -5.74
N ARG A 369 -16.86 -3.36 -5.08
CA ARG A 369 -17.47 -4.54 -5.73
C ARG A 369 -18.54 -4.12 -6.73
N ASP A 370 -18.42 -4.62 -7.95
CA ASP A 370 -19.35 -4.40 -9.06
C ASP A 370 -20.72 -5.02 -8.69
N LEU A 371 -21.71 -4.17 -8.45
CA LEU A 371 -23.10 -4.56 -8.13
C LEU A 371 -24.01 -4.54 -9.37
N THR A 372 -23.46 -4.51 -10.59
CA THR A 372 -24.28 -4.38 -11.81
C THR A 372 -24.78 -5.68 -12.46
N ASP A 373 -24.44 -6.87 -11.95
CA ASP A 373 -25.03 -8.12 -12.44
C ASP A 373 -26.34 -8.48 -11.72
N ARG A 374 -27.38 -7.68 -11.98
CA ARG A 374 -28.79 -8.07 -11.99
C ARG A 374 -29.65 -6.85 -12.35
N LEU A 375 -29.77 -6.55 -13.63
CA LEU A 375 -30.97 -6.02 -14.27
C LEU A 375 -30.93 -6.25 -15.79
#